data_AF-A0A3D0XM75-F1
#
_entry.id   AF-A0A3D0XM75-F1
#
_cell.length_a   1.000
_cell.length_b   1.000
_cell.length_c   1.000
_cell.angle_alpha   90.00
_cell.angle_beta   90.00
_cell.angle_gamma   90.00
#
_symmetry.space_group_name_H-M   'P 1'
#
loop_
_entity.id
_entity.type
_entity.pdbx_description
1 polymer ?
#
loop_
_entity_poly.entity_id
_entity_poly.type
_entity_poly.pdbx_seq_one_letter_code
_entity_poly.pdbx_strand_id
1 'polypeptide(L)' 'MEITQFLIHKNAFKWLAYALSMLLIAALQTTPHLFPAISGVRPVLLIPFVIAIAMREGTAVGGVFGALSGLFWDLSGT' A
#
# COMPACT_ATOMS: atom_id res chain seq x y z
N MET A 1 30.72 6.24 8.96
CA MET A 1 29.53 6.16 9.83
C MET A 1 28.47 7.22 9.48
N GLU A 2 28.87 8.44 9.10
CA GLU A 2 28.00 9.53 8.59
C GLU A 2 27.14 9.14 7.34
N ILE A 3 27.74 8.47 6.35
CA ILE A 3 27.05 8.13 5.09
C ILE A 3 25.91 7.13 5.31
N THR A 4 26.08 6.18 6.23
CA THR A 4 25.06 5.18 6.57
C THR A 4 23.86 5.83 7.25
N GLN A 5 24.07 6.82 8.13
CA GLN A 5 22.99 7.57 8.77
C GLN A 5 22.16 8.35 7.74
N PHE A 6 22.80 9.03 6.78
CA PHE A 6 22.08 9.75 5.72
C PHE A 6 21.28 8.80 4.79
N LEU A 7 21.84 7.62 4.48
CA LEU A 7 21.15 6.58 3.70
C LEU A 7 19.97 5.97 4.47
N ILE A 8 20.09 5.78 5.78
CA ILE A 8 19.02 5.28 6.65
C ILE A 8 17.86 6.27 6.71
N HIS A 9 18.12 7.57 6.88
CA HIS A 9 17.06 8.60 6.92
C HIS A 9 16.31 8.72 5.59
N LYS A 10 17.02 8.66 4.44
CA LYS A 10 16.36 8.64 3.12
C LYS A 10 15.49 7.40 2.93
N ASN A 11 15.94 6.24 3.40
CA ASN A 11 15.17 5.01 3.26
C ASN A 11 13.95 5.01 4.19
N ALA A 12 14.08 5.50 5.43
CA ALA A 12 12.97 5.61 6.36
C ALA A 12 11.82 6.46 5.81
N PHE A 13 12.15 7.60 5.16
CA PHE A 13 11.13 8.46 4.55
C PHE A 13 10.40 7.76 3.38
N LYS A 14 11.13 7.00 2.54
CA LYS A 14 10.52 6.19 1.47
C LYS A 14 9.55 5.16 2.03
N TRP A 15 9.97 4.39 3.04
CA TRP A 15 9.15 3.35 3.65
C TRP A 15 7.91 3.94 4.34
N LEU A 16 8.07 5.06 5.04
CA LEU A 16 6.97 5.80 5.63
C LEU A 16 5.99 6.29 4.56
N ALA A 17 6.47 6.85 3.45
CA ALA A 17 5.62 7.28 2.36
C ALA A 17 4.83 6.12 1.71
N TYR A 18 5.44 4.94 1.56
CA TYR A 18 4.75 3.74 1.07
C TYR A 18 3.68 3.26 2.04
N ALA A 19 3.98 3.19 3.34
CA ALA A 19 3.00 2.81 4.36
C ALA A 19 1.83 3.79 4.45
N LEU A 20 2.10 5.11 4.42
CA LEU A 20 1.06 6.14 4.45
C LEU A 20 0.20 6.12 3.20
N SER A 21 0.81 5.95 2.02
CA SER A 21 0.07 5.86 0.75
C SER A 21 -0.83 4.62 0.73
N MET A 22 -0.35 3.49 1.24
CA MET A 22 -1.13 2.27 1.39
C MET A 22 -2.33 2.47 2.32
N LEU A 23 -2.11 3.08 3.48
CA LEU A 23 -3.15 3.38 4.47
C LEU A 23 -4.17 4.38 3.93
N LEU A 24 -3.72 5.40 3.20
CA LEU A 24 -4.59 6.37 2.54
C LEU A 24 -5.48 5.69 1.49
N ILE A 25 -4.91 4.84 0.64
CA ILE A 25 -5.65 4.09 -0.38
C ILE A 25 -6.66 3.12 0.28
N ALA A 26 -6.27 2.44 1.37
CA ALA A 26 -7.15 1.59 2.15
C ALA A 26 -8.35 2.37 2.71
N ALA A 27 -8.09 3.50 3.39
CA ALA A 27 -9.12 4.36 3.95
C ALA A 27 -10.06 4.95 2.87
N LEU A 28 -9.51 5.27 1.70
CA LEU A 28 -10.28 5.74 0.55
C LEU A 28 -11.25 4.68 0.02
N GLN A 29 -10.84 3.41 0.01
CA GLN A 29 -11.68 2.28 -0.42
C GLN A 29 -12.74 1.89 0.61
N THR A 30 -12.46 2.06 1.90
CA THR A 30 -13.44 1.80 2.97
C THR A 30 -14.52 2.87 3.05
N THR A 31 -14.27 4.08 2.54
CA THR A 31 -15.23 5.20 2.61
C THR A 31 -16.42 4.96 1.67
N PRO A 32 -17.64 4.72 2.20
CA PRO A 32 -18.80 4.35 1.40
C PRO A 32 -19.42 5.58 0.72
N HIS A 33 -18.81 6.05 -0.37
CA HIS A 33 -19.37 6.98 -1.37
C HIS A 33 -18.33 7.40 -2.42
N LEU A 34 -17.04 7.26 -2.12
CA LEU A 34 -15.96 7.73 -3.01
C LEU A 34 -15.70 6.77 -4.19
N PHE A 35 -15.85 5.47 -3.94
CA PHE A 35 -15.76 4.42 -4.96
C PHE A 35 -17.07 3.64 -4.97
N PRO A 36 -18.11 4.13 -5.67
CA PRO A 36 -19.35 3.40 -5.81
C PRO A 36 -19.10 2.04 -6.45
N ALA A 37 -19.80 1.02 -5.97
CA ALA A 37 -19.74 -0.31 -6.57
C ALA A 37 -20.23 -0.22 -8.01
N ILE A 38 -19.35 -0.51 -8.98
CA ILE A 38 -19.73 -0.59 -10.38
C ILE A 38 -20.27 -1.99 -10.58
N SER A 39 -21.57 -2.12 -10.84
CA SER A 39 -22.23 -3.42 -11.07
C SER A 39 -22.05 -4.43 -9.91
N GLY A 40 -21.96 -3.96 -8.66
CA GLY A 40 -21.79 -4.83 -7.48
C GLY A 40 -20.32 -5.14 -7.13
N VAL A 41 -19.35 -4.66 -7.91
CA VAL A 41 -17.92 -4.85 -7.64
C VAL A 41 -17.30 -3.53 -7.16
N ARG A 42 -16.58 -3.57 -6.03
CA ARG A 42 -15.81 -2.42 -5.53
C ARG A 42 -14.42 -2.39 -6.19
N PRO A 43 -14.00 -1.27 -6.77
CA PRO A 43 -12.66 -1.14 -7.35
C PRO A 43 -11.61 -1.08 -6.24
N VAL A 44 -10.65 -2.01 -6.27
CA VAL A 44 -9.59 -2.07 -5.26
C VAL A 44 -8.25 -1.64 -5.84
N LEU A 45 -7.93 -0.36 -5.58
CA LEU A 45 -6.70 0.32 -5.94
C LEU A 45 -5.47 -0.16 -5.12
N LEU A 46 -5.67 -0.98 -4.10
CA LEU A 46 -4.59 -1.51 -3.25
C LEU A 46 -3.73 -2.51 -4.02
N ILE A 47 -4.35 -3.34 -4.87
CA ILE A 47 -3.65 -4.31 -5.71
C ILE A 47 -2.65 -3.64 -6.68
N PRO A 48 -3.07 -2.70 -7.55
CA PRO A 48 -2.13 -2.05 -8.48
C PRO A 48 -1.04 -1.25 -7.76
N PHE A 49 -1.34 -0.70 -6.58
CA PHE A 49 -0.35 0.00 -5.76
C PHE A 49 0.77 -0.93 -5.28
N VAL A 50 0.43 -2.10 -4.72
CA VAL A 50 1.43 -3.09 -4.29
C VAL A 50 2.25 -3.61 -5.47
N ILE A 51 1.62 -3.85 -6.62
CA ILE A 51 2.33 -4.28 -7.83
C ILE A 51 3.37 -3.23 -8.25
N ALA A 52 3.01 -1.93 -8.21
CA ALA A 52 3.96 -0.86 -8.51
C ALA A 52 5.15 -0.80 -7.54
N ILE A 53 4.93 -1.07 -6.24
CA ILE A 53 6.00 -1.19 -5.25
C ILE A 53 6.87 -2.41 -5.55
N ALA A 54 6.25 -3.57 -5.83
CA ALA A 54 6.96 -4.81 -6.14
C ALA A 54 7.85 -4.65 -7.38
N MET A 55 7.38 -3.95 -8.41
CA MET A 55 8.14 -3.64 -9.62
C MET A 55 9.35 -2.73 -9.35
N ARG A 56 9.29 -1.88 -8.33
CA ARG A 56 10.38 -0.95 -7.99
C ARG A 56 11.39 -1.48 -6.98
N GLU A 57 10.91 -2.13 -5.93
CA GLU A 57 11.72 -2.54 -4.78
C GLU A 57 12.02 -4.05 -4.78
N GLY A 58 11.40 -4.81 -5.68
CA GLY A 58 11.62 -6.24 -5.86
C GLY A 58 10.60 -7.13 -5.15
N THR A 59 10.70 -8.44 -5.40
CA THR A 59 9.72 -9.46 -4.99
C THR A 59 9.56 -9.61 -3.49
N ALA A 60 10.63 -9.47 -2.69
CA ALA A 60 10.54 -9.60 -1.23
C ALA A 60 9.66 -8.49 -0.62
N VAL A 61 9.87 -7.25 -1.06
CA VAL A 61 9.09 -6.09 -0.62
C VAL A 61 7.66 -6.19 -1.13
N GLY A 62 7.48 -6.57 -2.39
CA GLY A 62 6.18 -6.84 -2.98
C GLY A 62 5.39 -7.90 -2.22
N GLY A 63 6.04 -8.97 -1.75
CA GLY A 63 5.42 -10.03 -0.96
C GLY A 63 4.92 -9.55 0.41
N VAL A 64 5.73 -8.76 1.12
CA VAL A 64 5.34 -8.18 2.43
C VAL A 64 4.17 -7.21 2.25
N PHE A 65 4.27 -6.25 1.33
CA PHE A 65 3.20 -5.28 1.07
C PHE A 65 1.94 -5.96 0.50
N GLY A 66 2.10 -7.05 -0.27
CA GLY A 66 1.01 -7.88 -0.77
C GLY A 66 0.24 -8.56 0.36
N ALA A 67 0.93 -9.22 1.28
CA ALA A 67 0.30 -9.85 2.44
C ALA A 67 -0.44 -8.82 3.31
N LEU A 68 0.19 -7.67 3.58
CA LEU A 68 -0.45 -6.57 4.32
C LEU A 68 -1.69 -6.04 3.58
N SER A 69 -1.63 -5.89 2.26
CA SER A 69 -2.76 -5.40 1.46
C SER A 69 -3.94 -6.36 1.46
N GLY A 70 -3.67 -7.67 1.43
CA GLY A 70 -4.69 -8.71 1.55
C GLY A 70 -5.35 -8.68 2.93
N LEU A 71 -4.58 -8.45 3.99
CA LEU A 71 -5.13 -8.27 5.34
C LEU A 71 -6.06 -7.05 5.43
N PHE A 72 -5.65 -5.90 4.88
CA PHE A 72 -6.51 -4.71 4.84
C PHE A 72 -7.77 -4.91 4.00
N TRP A 73 -7.70 -5.68 2.91
CA TRP A 73 -8.87 -6.06 2.13
C TRP A 73 -9.87 -6.83 2.98
N ASP A 74 -9.42 -7.84 3.72
CA ASP A 74 -10.27 -8.68 4.56
C ASP A 74 -10.97 -7.86 5.66
N LEU A 75 -10.23 -6.95 6.30
CA LEU A 75 -10.77 -6.02 7.30
C LEU A 75 -11.77 -5.00 6.75
N SER A 76 -11.77 -4.76 5.43
CA SER A 76 -12.70 -3.83 4.78
C SER A 76 -14.01 -4.51 4.33
N GLY A 77 -14.08 -5.84 4.42
CA GLY A 77 -15.18 -6.65 3.91
C GLY A 77 -16.31 -6.97 4.91
N THR A 78 -16.18 -6.57 6.18
CA THR A 78 -17.21 -6.70 7.23
C THR A 78 -18.06 -5.45 7.35
#